data_AF-A0A067DWQ0-F1
#
_entry.id   AF-A0A067DWQ0-F1
#
_cell.length_a   1.000
_cell.length_b   1.000
_cell.length_c   1.000
_cell.angle_alpha   90.00
_cell.angle_beta   90.00
_cell.angle_gamma   90.00
#
_symmetry.space_group_name_H-M   'P 1'
#
loop_
_entity.id
_entity.type
_entity.pdbx_description
1 polymer ?
#
loop_
_entity_poly.entity_id
_entity_poly.type
_entity_poly.pdbx_seq_one_letter_code
_entity_poly.pdbx_strand_id
1 'polypeptide(L)'
;DDWVQRHRRIVQQHANQYKRTAWAKILQCLSVQGLTSSGGGGSVATDGGNSSGVSRALIKDRFKVFNIQFEELHQKQSQWTVPDTELRESLRLAVAEVLLPAYRSFVKRFGPLVENGKNPQKYIRYSAEDLERMLGEFFEGKTLNEPKR
;
A
#
# COMPACT_ATOMS: atom_id res chain seq x y z
N ASP A 1 -4.34 31.44 21.94
CA ASP A 1 -3.09 31.67 21.20
C ASP A 1 -3.32 31.34 19.73
N ASP A 2 -3.63 32.36 18.91
CA ASP A 2 -4.08 32.20 17.50
C ASP A 2 -2.98 31.66 16.58
N TRP A 3 -1.72 32.00 16.89
CA TRP A 3 -0.56 31.60 16.10
C TRP A 3 -0.33 30.09 16.13
N VAL A 4 -0.40 29.48 17.33
CA VAL A 4 -0.26 28.04 17.55
C VAL A 4 -1.36 27.26 16.83
N GLN A 5 -2.60 27.75 16.91
CA GLN A 5 -3.74 27.10 16.29
C GLN A 5 -3.68 27.16 14.75
N ARG A 6 -3.21 28.29 14.18
CA ARG A 6 -2.98 28.44 12.75
C ARG A 6 -1.89 27.49 12.25
N HIS A 7 -0.76 27.39 12.95
CA HIS A 7 0.33 26.49 12.55
C HIS A 7 -0.07 25.02 12.65
N ARG A 8 -0.81 24.62 13.68
CA ARG A 8 -1.36 23.26 13.79
C ARG A 8 -2.23 22.89 12.59
N ARG A 9 -3.07 23.83 12.11
CA ARG A 9 -3.90 23.60 10.90
C ARG A 9 -3.06 23.42 9.65
N ILE A 10 -1.99 24.21 9.48
CA ILE A 10 -1.09 24.11 8.32
C ILE A 10 -0.40 22.74 8.30
N VAL A 11 0.12 22.28 9.45
CA VAL A 11 0.72 20.94 9.59
C VAL A 11 -0.29 19.85 9.21
N GLN A 12 -1.53 19.94 9.72
CA GLN A 12 -2.58 18.97 9.39
C GLN A 12 -2.94 18.98 7.89
N GLN A 13 -2.96 20.15 7.26
CA GLN A 13 -3.22 20.28 5.82
C GLN A 13 -2.10 19.61 5.01
N HIS A 14 -0.83 19.85 5.35
CA HIS A 14 0.29 19.19 4.68
C HIS A 14 0.29 17.68 4.87
N ALA A 15 -0.01 17.19 6.08
CA ALA A 15 -0.15 15.76 6.37
C ALA A 15 -1.26 15.12 5.52
N ASN A 16 -2.43 15.75 5.45
CA ASN A 16 -3.55 15.29 4.63
C ASN A 16 -3.21 15.31 3.13
N GLN A 17 -2.52 16.35 2.66
CA GLN A 17 -2.12 16.47 1.27
C GLN A 17 -1.10 15.39 0.89
N TYR A 18 -0.11 15.15 1.74
CA TYR A 18 0.85 14.07 1.61
C TYR A 18 0.10 12.72 1.52
N LYS A 19 -0.85 12.47 2.44
CA LYS A 19 -1.60 11.22 2.47
C LYS A 19 -2.38 10.98 1.18
N ARG A 20 -3.10 12.00 0.70
CA ARG A 20 -3.85 11.93 -0.56
C ARG A 20 -2.94 11.72 -1.76
N THR A 21 -1.82 12.43 -1.84
CA THR A 21 -0.98 12.43 -3.05
C THR A 21 -0.11 11.19 -3.13
N ALA A 22 0.53 10.81 -2.03
CA ALA A 22 1.45 9.67 -1.99
C ALA A 22 0.71 8.33 -2.07
N TRP A 23 -0.46 8.21 -1.43
CA TRP A 23 -1.13 6.91 -1.27
C TRP A 23 -2.32 6.68 -2.21
N ALA A 24 -2.79 7.68 -2.96
CA ALA A 24 -3.93 7.49 -3.87
C ALA A 24 -3.68 6.38 -4.90
N LYS A 25 -2.49 6.38 -5.53
CA LYS A 25 -2.16 5.41 -6.59
C LYS A 25 -2.10 3.97 -6.08
N ILE A 26 -1.46 3.75 -4.94
CA ILE A 26 -1.36 2.40 -4.35
C ILE A 26 -2.71 1.91 -3.83
N LEU A 27 -3.53 2.77 -3.24
CA LEU A 27 -4.89 2.43 -2.83
C LEU A 27 -5.81 2.12 -4.03
N GLN A 28 -5.61 2.79 -5.16
CA GLN A 28 -6.33 2.47 -6.41
C GLN A 28 -6.01 1.05 -6.89
N CYS A 29 -4.78 0.57 -6.69
CA CYS A 29 -4.39 -0.80 -7.03
C CYS A 29 -5.12 -1.85 -6.18
N LEU A 30 -5.47 -1.49 -4.95
CA LEU A 30 -6.22 -2.33 -4.01
C LEU A 30 -7.74 -2.17 -4.15
N SER A 31 -8.21 -1.37 -5.10
CA SER A 31 -9.64 -1.17 -5.33
C SER A 31 -10.23 -2.23 -6.26
N VAL A 32 -11.52 -2.51 -6.07
CA VAL A 32 -12.29 -3.42 -6.92
C VAL A 32 -12.75 -2.73 -8.22
N GLN A 33 -12.61 -1.39 -8.30
CA GLN A 33 -13.00 -0.59 -9.46
C GLN A 33 -12.20 -1.01 -10.71
N GLY A 34 -12.90 -1.27 -11.81
CA GLY A 34 -12.29 -1.67 -13.08
C GLY A 34 -11.81 -3.13 -13.13
N LEU A 35 -12.17 -3.96 -12.15
CA LEU A 35 -11.90 -5.39 -12.18
C LEU A 35 -12.97 -6.20 -12.95
N THR A 36 -14.18 -5.67 -13.11
CA THR A 36 -15.27 -6.33 -13.82
C THR A 36 -15.23 -5.95 -15.30
N SER A 37 -14.90 -6.92 -16.17
CA SER A 37 -15.12 -6.75 -17.61
C SER A 37 -16.59 -6.97 -17.90
N SER A 38 -17.35 -5.90 -18.11
CA SER A 38 -18.62 -5.98 -18.85
C SER A 38 -18.28 -6.06 -20.34
N GLY A 39 -18.20 -7.26 -20.89
CA GLY A 39 -17.99 -7.46 -22.33
C GLY A 39 -17.20 -8.74 -22.62
N GLY A 40 -17.83 -9.69 -23.31
CA GLY A 40 -17.32 -11.03 -23.55
C GLY A 40 -16.21 -11.14 -24.60
N GLY A 41 -15.69 -12.36 -24.72
CA GLY A 41 -14.92 -12.82 -25.88
C GLY A 41 -13.51 -13.36 -25.58
N GLY A 42 -13.41 -14.69 -25.49
CA GLY A 42 -12.26 -15.47 -25.98
C GLY A 42 -10.96 -15.48 -25.16
N SER A 43 -10.75 -16.52 -24.37
CA SER A 43 -9.50 -17.31 -24.41
C SER A 43 -9.59 -18.56 -23.54
N VAL A 44 -9.24 -19.67 -24.19
CA VAL A 44 -9.04 -21.06 -23.76
C VAL A 44 -9.03 -21.38 -22.25
N ALA A 45 -9.81 -22.40 -21.93
CA ALA A 45 -10.04 -23.05 -20.65
C ALA A 45 -8.77 -23.44 -19.87
N THR A 46 -8.90 -23.41 -18.54
CA THR A 46 -8.56 -24.52 -17.64
C THR A 46 -9.10 -24.22 -16.24
N ASP A 47 -10.15 -24.97 -15.94
CA ASP A 47 -10.63 -25.52 -14.66
C ASP A 47 -10.88 -24.63 -13.42
N GLY A 48 -12.03 -24.91 -12.79
CA GLY A 48 -12.39 -24.48 -11.43
C GLY A 48 -13.04 -23.10 -11.32
N GLY A 49 -14.37 -23.04 -11.46
CA GLY A 49 -15.17 -21.81 -11.38
C GLY A 49 -15.11 -21.10 -10.02
N ASN A 50 -15.09 -19.76 -10.06
CA ASN A 50 -15.63 -18.93 -8.99
C ASN A 50 -16.16 -17.60 -9.56
N SER A 51 -17.36 -17.23 -9.14
CA SER A 51 -18.34 -16.33 -9.75
C SER A 51 -18.04 -14.82 -9.63
N SER A 52 -16.85 -14.38 -9.99
CA SER A 52 -16.62 -12.96 -10.26
C SER A 52 -16.08 -12.86 -11.66
N GLY A 53 -16.75 -12.13 -12.57
CA GLY A 53 -16.29 -11.84 -13.94
C GLY A 53 -15.03 -10.97 -13.99
N VAL A 54 -14.09 -11.24 -13.10
CA VAL A 54 -12.84 -10.55 -12.85
C VAL A 54 -11.70 -11.42 -13.36
N SER A 55 -10.89 -10.87 -14.27
CA SER A 55 -9.79 -11.60 -14.87
C SER A 55 -8.68 -11.89 -13.85
N ARG A 56 -8.30 -13.17 -13.72
CA ARG A 56 -7.14 -13.62 -12.92
C ARG A 56 -5.85 -12.90 -13.33
N ALA A 57 -5.68 -12.58 -14.61
CA ALA A 57 -4.53 -11.86 -15.12
C ALA A 57 -4.49 -10.41 -14.60
N LEU A 58 -5.65 -9.73 -14.56
CA LEU A 58 -5.76 -8.38 -14.01
C LEU A 58 -5.46 -8.34 -12.51
N ILE A 59 -5.95 -9.32 -11.75
CA ILE A 59 -5.62 -9.45 -10.31
C ILE A 59 -4.12 -9.58 -10.09
N LYS A 60 -3.48 -10.47 -10.86
CA LYS A 60 -2.03 -10.67 -10.82
C LYS A 60 -1.26 -9.40 -11.16
N ASP A 61 -1.75 -8.62 -12.12
CA ASP A 61 -1.18 -7.33 -12.47
C ASP A 61 -1.31 -6.30 -11.34
N ARG A 62 -2.49 -6.19 -10.71
CA ARG A 62 -2.70 -5.33 -9.54
C ARG A 62 -1.71 -5.61 -8.41
N PHE A 63 -1.47 -6.89 -8.10
CA PHE A 63 -0.48 -7.28 -7.09
C PHE A 63 0.95 -6.85 -7.47
N LYS A 64 1.34 -6.99 -8.74
CA LYS A 64 2.65 -6.53 -9.20
C LYS A 64 2.80 -5.02 -9.09
N VAL A 65 1.80 -4.27 -9.55
CA VAL A 65 1.81 -2.81 -9.47
C VAL A 65 1.87 -2.37 -8.01
N PHE A 66 1.08 -3.01 -7.12
CA PHE A 66 1.16 -2.76 -5.68
C PHE A 66 2.59 -2.97 -5.16
N ASN A 67 3.24 -4.09 -5.48
CA ASN A 67 4.59 -4.39 -4.99
C ASN A 67 5.60 -3.31 -5.42
N ILE A 68 5.58 -2.90 -6.70
CA ILE A 68 6.47 -1.87 -7.23
C ILE A 68 6.23 -0.53 -6.53
N GLN A 69 4.97 -0.10 -6.44
CA GLN A 69 4.59 1.18 -5.84
C GLN A 69 4.93 1.23 -4.35
N PHE A 70 4.69 0.13 -3.62
CA PHE A 70 5.01 0.05 -2.20
C PHE A 70 6.51 0.14 -1.96
N GLU A 71 7.30 -0.58 -2.76
CA GLU A 71 8.76 -0.63 -2.62
C GLU A 71 9.41 0.73 -2.96
N GLU A 72 8.93 1.42 -4.00
CA GLU A 72 9.33 2.79 -4.31
C GLU A 72 8.97 3.78 -3.19
N LEU A 73 7.76 3.66 -2.62
CA LEU A 73 7.32 4.51 -1.52
C LEU A 73 8.14 4.26 -0.26
N HIS A 74 8.37 3.00 0.10
CA HIS A 74 9.16 2.63 1.27
C HIS A 74 10.60 3.11 1.13
N GLN A 75 11.25 2.81 0.00
CA GLN A 75 12.61 3.27 -0.26
C GLN A 75 12.74 4.79 -0.12
N LYS A 76 11.76 5.55 -0.62
CA LYS A 76 11.78 7.01 -0.56
C LYS A 76 11.49 7.55 0.84
N GLN A 77 10.48 7.02 1.52
CA GLN A 77 9.96 7.60 2.76
C GLN A 77 10.74 7.19 4.00
N SER A 78 11.40 6.02 3.99
CA SER A 78 12.33 5.63 5.05
C SER A 78 13.60 6.50 5.06
N GLN A 79 13.87 7.23 3.98
CA GLN A 79 14.99 8.19 3.92
C GLN A 79 14.62 9.59 4.43
N TRP A 80 13.33 9.92 4.51
CA TRP A 80 12.88 11.21 5.03
C TRP A 80 12.99 11.24 6.54
N THR A 81 13.06 12.44 7.13
CA THR A 81 13.11 12.60 8.58
C THR A 81 12.01 13.55 9.02
N VAL A 82 11.22 13.12 10.00
CA VAL A 82 10.27 13.98 10.73
C VAL A 82 10.76 14.04 12.18
N PRO A 83 11.39 15.15 12.63
CA PRO A 83 12.00 15.23 13.96
C PRO A 83 11.00 15.08 15.12
N ASP A 84 9.80 15.61 14.94
CA ASP A 84 8.71 15.51 15.91
C ASP A 84 8.18 14.07 15.94
N THR A 85 8.34 13.40 17.09
CA THR A 85 7.99 11.99 17.25
C THR A 85 6.47 11.77 17.26
N GLU A 86 5.70 12.68 17.86
CA GLU A 86 4.24 12.57 17.89
C GLU A 86 3.65 12.71 16.48
N LEU A 87 4.15 13.70 15.72
CA LEU A 87 3.77 13.89 14.32
C LEU A 87 4.18 12.69 13.47
N ARG A 88 5.37 12.14 13.68
CA ARG A 88 5.87 10.96 12.96
C ARG A 88 4.96 9.76 13.17
N GLU A 89 4.65 9.42 14.42
CA GLU A 89 3.77 8.30 14.76
C GLU A 89 2.35 8.54 14.22
N SER A 90 1.83 9.76 14.35
CA SER A 90 0.51 10.13 13.80
C SER A 90 0.45 9.92 12.29
N LEU A 91 1.50 10.28 11.54
CA LEU A 91 1.57 10.06 10.10
C LEU A 91 1.61 8.57 9.74
N ARG A 92 2.42 7.77 10.45
CA ARG A 92 2.52 6.31 10.26
C ARG A 92 1.17 5.64 10.49
N LEU A 93 0.51 5.94 11.62
CA LEU A 93 -0.81 5.43 11.96
C LEU A 93 -1.84 5.82 10.89
N ALA A 94 -1.86 7.09 10.48
CA ALA A 94 -2.83 7.57 9.48
C ALA A 94 -2.69 6.87 8.11
N VAL A 95 -1.49 6.41 7.75
CA VAL A 95 -1.23 5.60 6.55
C VAL A 95 -1.63 4.15 6.79
N ALA A 96 -1.24 3.56 7.91
CA ALA A 96 -1.58 2.18 8.27
C ALA A 96 -3.10 1.95 8.31
N GLU A 97 -3.84 2.89 8.90
CA GLU A 97 -5.31 2.87 9.01
C GLU A 97 -6.03 2.78 7.66
N VAL A 98 -5.41 3.28 6.58
CA VAL A 98 -6.02 3.22 5.24
C VAL A 98 -5.46 2.08 4.41
N LEU A 99 -4.16 1.79 4.52
CA LEU A 99 -3.48 0.79 3.68
C LEU A 99 -3.78 -0.62 4.15
N LEU A 100 -3.66 -0.91 5.45
CA LEU A 100 -3.75 -2.28 5.97
C LEU A 100 -5.15 -2.87 5.79
N PRO A 101 -6.26 -2.16 6.09
CA PRO A 101 -7.59 -2.71 5.84
C PRO A 101 -7.86 -2.96 4.35
N ALA A 102 -7.40 -2.06 3.47
CA ALA A 102 -7.52 -2.22 2.03
C ALA A 102 -6.72 -3.44 1.52
N TYR A 103 -5.48 -3.60 1.99
CA TYR A 103 -4.62 -4.71 1.60
C TYR A 103 -5.17 -6.05 2.10
N ARG A 104 -5.51 -6.15 3.39
CA ARG A 104 -6.11 -7.36 3.98
C ARG A 104 -7.38 -7.76 3.24
N SER A 105 -8.24 -6.79 2.90
CA SER A 105 -9.47 -7.05 2.15
C SER A 105 -9.20 -7.57 0.73
N PHE A 106 -8.22 -6.96 0.03
CA PHE A 106 -7.84 -7.36 -1.31
C PHE A 106 -7.23 -8.77 -1.35
N VAL A 107 -6.32 -9.08 -0.43
CA VAL A 107 -5.70 -10.41 -0.28
C VAL A 107 -6.75 -11.45 0.12
N LYS A 108 -7.62 -11.16 1.10
CA LYS A 108 -8.67 -12.11 1.49
C LYS A 108 -9.58 -12.47 0.32
N ARG A 109 -9.91 -11.49 -0.53
CA ARG A 109 -10.82 -11.67 -1.66
C ARG A 109 -10.18 -12.36 -2.86
N PHE A 110 -8.95 -11.98 -3.21
CA PHE A 110 -8.32 -12.38 -4.46
C PHE A 110 -7.07 -13.27 -4.29
N GLY A 111 -6.57 -13.41 -3.06
CA GLY A 111 -5.43 -14.25 -2.70
C GLY A 111 -5.56 -15.69 -3.18
N PRO A 112 -6.68 -16.39 -2.93
CA PRO A 112 -6.88 -17.75 -3.40
C PRO A 112 -6.76 -17.91 -4.93
N LEU A 113 -7.10 -16.87 -5.71
CA LEU A 113 -6.98 -16.90 -7.18
C LEU A 113 -5.52 -16.84 -7.66
N VAL A 114 -4.63 -16.35 -6.82
CA VAL A 114 -3.20 -16.17 -7.09
C VAL A 114 -2.38 -17.31 -6.48
N GLU A 115 -2.72 -17.73 -5.27
CA GLU A 115 -2.09 -18.81 -4.51
C GLU A 115 -2.17 -20.16 -5.23
N ASN A 116 -3.31 -20.43 -5.88
CA ASN A 116 -3.51 -21.65 -6.67
C ASN A 116 -2.76 -21.64 -8.03
N GLY A 117 -1.99 -20.60 -8.32
CA GLY A 117 -1.23 -20.45 -9.57
C GLY A 117 0.25 -20.83 -9.44
N LYS A 118 0.97 -20.81 -10.57
CA LYS A 118 2.43 -20.96 -10.58
C LYS A 118 3.10 -19.72 -9.96
N ASN A 119 3.95 -19.94 -8.95
CA ASN A 119 4.78 -18.94 -8.26
C ASN A 119 3.99 -17.82 -7.53
N PRO A 120 3.19 -18.16 -6.52
CA PRO A 120 2.34 -17.19 -5.82
C PRO A 120 3.13 -16.08 -5.11
N GLN A 121 4.34 -16.41 -4.62
CA GLN A 121 5.28 -15.48 -3.98
C GLN A 121 5.74 -14.34 -4.89
N LYS A 122 5.58 -14.46 -6.22
CA LYS A 122 5.87 -13.37 -7.16
C LYS A 122 4.86 -12.23 -7.04
N TYR A 123 3.65 -12.53 -6.60
CA TYR A 123 2.50 -11.63 -6.61
C TYR A 123 2.16 -11.14 -5.20
N ILE A 124 1.95 -12.06 -4.26
CA ILE A 124 1.70 -11.72 -2.85
C ILE A 124 3.06 -11.80 -2.14
N ARG A 125 3.80 -10.68 -2.12
CA ARG A 125 5.15 -10.62 -1.54
C ARG A 125 5.19 -10.31 -0.05
N TYR A 126 4.12 -9.69 0.46
CA TYR A 126 4.08 -9.12 1.80
C TYR A 126 2.89 -9.67 2.55
N SER A 127 3.07 -10.04 3.82
CA SER A 127 1.95 -10.15 4.75
C SER A 127 1.50 -8.76 5.19
N ALA A 128 0.32 -8.65 5.81
CA ALA A 128 -0.12 -7.38 6.37
C ALA A 128 0.79 -6.94 7.53
N GLU A 129 1.33 -7.90 8.26
CA GLU A 129 2.27 -7.73 9.35
C GLU A 129 3.64 -7.24 8.84
N ASP A 130 4.08 -7.70 7.65
CA ASP A 130 5.27 -7.17 6.99
C ASP A 130 5.07 -5.70 6.59
N LEU A 131 3.93 -5.38 6.00
CA LEU A 131 3.62 -4.00 5.63
C LEU A 131 3.57 -3.09 6.86
N GLU A 132 2.93 -3.53 7.95
CA GLU A 132 2.88 -2.78 9.21
C GLU A 132 4.28 -2.50 9.76
N ARG A 133 5.15 -3.51 9.81
CA ARG A 133 6.55 -3.35 10.21
C ARG A 133 7.28 -2.34 9.32
N MET A 134 7.13 -2.45 8.00
CA MET A 134 7.79 -1.56 7.04
C MET A 134 7.27 -0.12 7.11
N LEU A 135 5.99 0.09 7.39
CA LEU A 135 5.43 1.43 7.65
C LEU A 135 6.03 2.04 8.92
N GLY A 136 6.35 1.20 9.91
CA GLY A 136 7.05 1.59 11.13
C GLY A 136 8.45 2.14 10.91
N GLU A 137 9.07 1.93 9.74
CA GLU A 137 10.40 2.44 9.40
C GLU A 137 10.35 3.84 8.74
N PHE A 138 9.17 4.36 8.43
CA PHE A 138 9.05 5.63 7.71
C PHE A 138 9.49 6.82 8.53
N PHE A 139 10.11 7.80 7.88
CA PHE A 139 10.43 9.09 8.48
C PHE A 139 11.44 9.07 9.63
N GLU A 140 12.13 7.95 9.88
CA GLU A 140 13.24 7.88 10.84
C GLU A 140 14.47 8.61 10.30
N GLY A 141 14.59 8.67 8.98
CA GLY A 141 15.83 8.95 8.29
C GLY A 141 16.78 7.77 8.42
N LYS A 142 17.83 7.73 7.59
CA LYS A 142 18.99 6.93 7.96
C LYS A 142 19.57 7.58 9.21
N THR A 143 19.43 6.94 10.38
CA THR A 143 20.53 7.00 11.34
C THR A 143 21.70 6.38 10.58
N LEU A 144 22.50 7.22 9.90
CA LEU A 144 23.89 6.89 9.65
C LEU A 144 24.44 6.65 11.04
N ASN A 145 24.36 5.40 11.49
CA ASN A 145 25.12 4.89 12.61
C ASN A 145 26.52 5.43 12.40
N GLU A 146 26.97 6.29 13.32
CA GLU A 146 28.38 6.55 13.49
C GLU A 146 29.09 5.18 13.46
N PRO A 147 30.05 4.94 12.55
CA PRO A 147 30.97 3.87 12.79
C PRO A 147 31.74 4.26 14.05
N LYS A 148 31.42 3.58 15.15
CA LYS A 148 32.27 3.54 16.33
C LYS A 148 33.63 2.97 15.89
N ARG A 149 34.59 3.83 15.60
CA ARG A 149 36.05 3.64 15.78
C ARG A 149 36.83 4.87 15.34
#